data_AF-A0A9Q0TM75-F1
#
_entry.id   AF-A0A9Q0TM75-F1
#
_cell.length_a   1.000
_cell.length_b   1.000
_cell.length_c   1.000
_cell.angle_alpha   90.00
_cell.angle_beta   90.00
_cell.angle_gamma   90.00
#
_symmetry.space_group_name_H-M   'P 1'
#
loop_
_entity.id
_entity.type
_entity.pdbx_description
1 polymer ?
#
loop_
_entity_poly.entity_id
_entity_poly.type
_entity_poly.pdbx_seq_one_letter_code
_entity_poly.pdbx_strand_id
1 'polypeptide(L)'
;MVNCFYQELPVHQRGDAVSSMVYEANARVRDPVYGCVGAISSLQQQIDGLQTQLALAQAEVVHLRVYSNKGSAGGSGGTCPFR
;
A
#
# COMPACT_ATOMS: atom_id res chain seq x y z
N MET A 1 -25.82 4.29 -23.60
CA MET A 1 -24.35 4.23 -23.43
C MET A 1 -23.85 2.83 -23.09
N VAL A 2 -24.47 2.12 -22.13
CA VAL A 2 -24.05 0.78 -21.68
C VAL A 2 -24.10 -0.31 -22.76
N ASN A 3 -25.16 -0.34 -23.57
CA ASN A 3 -25.31 -1.35 -24.63
C ASN A 3 -24.31 -1.19 -25.79
N CYS A 4 -23.87 0.05 -26.07
CA CYS A 4 -22.88 0.33 -27.12
C CYS A 4 -21.52 -0.28 -26.74
N PHE A 5 -21.06 -0.03 -25.51
CA PHE A 5 -19.76 -0.54 -25.03
C PHE A 5 -19.74 -2.07 -24.95
N TYR A 6 -20.85 -2.70 -24.55
CA TYR A 6 -20.97 -4.15 -24.49
C TYR A 6 -20.97 -4.82 -25.87
N GLN A 7 -21.67 -4.23 -26.86
CA GLN A 7 -21.73 -4.79 -28.22
C GLN A 7 -20.43 -4.61 -29.00
N GLU A 8 -19.60 -3.64 -28.65
CA GLU A 8 -18.27 -3.42 -29.25
C GLU A 8 -17.18 -4.36 -28.69
N LEU A 9 -17.43 -5.04 -27.57
CA LEU A 9 -16.48 -5.99 -26.99
C LEU A 9 -16.47 -7.34 -27.74
N PRO A 10 -15.30 -7.97 -27.91
CA PRO A 10 -15.19 -9.36 -28.34
C PRO A 10 -16.02 -10.30 -27.43
N VAL A 11 -16.67 -11.31 -28.02
CA VAL A 11 -17.62 -12.20 -27.32
C VAL A 11 -17.04 -12.83 -26.05
N HIS A 12 -15.74 -13.13 -26.02
CA HIS A 12 -15.08 -13.72 -24.86
C HIS A 12 -14.92 -12.76 -23.67
N GLN A 13 -14.89 -11.45 -23.87
CA GLN A 13 -14.76 -10.42 -22.81
C GLN A 13 -16.12 -9.93 -22.29
N ARG A 14 -17.20 -10.28 -22.99
CA ARG A 14 -18.56 -9.85 -22.65
C ARG A 14 -19.01 -10.40 -21.30
N GLY A 15 -18.67 -11.64 -20.97
CA GLY A 15 -19.01 -12.25 -19.67
C GLY A 15 -18.40 -11.48 -18.49
N ASP A 16 -17.14 -11.08 -18.62
CA ASP A 16 -16.43 -10.29 -17.60
C ASP A 16 -17.03 -8.89 -17.49
N ALA A 17 -17.32 -8.24 -18.62
CA ALA A 17 -17.94 -6.92 -18.64
C ALA A 17 -19.33 -6.93 -17.95
N VAL A 18 -20.15 -7.97 -18.17
CA VAL A 18 -21.43 -8.12 -17.47
C VAL A 18 -21.22 -8.31 -15.97
N SER A 19 -20.24 -9.12 -15.59
CA SER A 19 -19.91 -9.34 -14.18
C SER A 19 -19.48 -8.04 -13.50
N SER A 20 -18.66 -7.22 -14.16
CA SER A 20 -18.26 -5.88 -13.67
C SER A 20 -19.46 -4.94 -13.55
N MET A 21 -20.35 -4.91 -14.54
CA MET A 21 -21.56 -4.07 -14.49
C MET A 21 -22.49 -4.45 -13.33
N VAL A 22 -22.70 -5.76 -13.11
CA VAL A 22 -23.51 -6.27 -11.99
C VAL A 22 -22.86 -5.90 -10.66
N TYR A 23 -21.54 -6.04 -10.55
CA TYR A 23 -20.81 -5.64 -9.36
C TYR A 23 -20.98 -4.15 -9.06
N GLU A 24 -20.79 -3.27 -10.05
CA GLU A 24 -20.94 -1.82 -9.88
C GLU A 24 -22.37 -1.43 -9.50
N ALA A 25 -23.37 -2.02 -10.16
CA ALA A 25 -24.77 -1.79 -9.84
C ALA A 25 -25.09 -2.22 -8.40
N ASN A 26 -24.64 -3.41 -8.00
CA ASN A 26 -24.84 -3.90 -6.63
C ASN A 26 -24.11 -3.03 -5.60
N ALA A 27 -22.92 -2.53 -5.92
CA ALA A 27 -22.21 -1.61 -5.05
C ALA A 27 -23.00 -0.31 -4.85
N ARG A 28 -23.61 0.26 -5.90
CA ARG A 28 -24.48 1.44 -5.78
C ARG A 28 -25.78 1.17 -5.02
N VAL A 29 -26.31 -0.05 -5.08
CA VAL A 29 -27.47 -0.44 -4.25
C VAL A 29 -27.11 -0.45 -2.76
N ARG A 30 -25.91 -0.96 -2.44
CA ARG A 30 -25.42 -1.04 -1.05
C ARG A 30 -24.93 0.29 -0.50
N ASP A 31 -24.31 1.11 -1.34
CA ASP A 31 -23.84 2.46 -1.04
C ASP A 31 -24.25 3.38 -2.19
N PRO A 32 -25.40 4.08 -2.08
CA PRO A 32 -25.92 4.93 -3.15
C PRO A 32 -25.09 6.19 -3.38
N VAL A 33 -24.20 6.57 -2.47
CA VAL A 33 -23.38 7.77 -2.58
C VAL A 33 -22.04 7.45 -3.22
N TYR A 34 -21.34 6.43 -2.71
CA TYR A 34 -19.98 6.11 -3.17
C TYR A 34 -19.88 4.82 -3.97
N GLY A 35 -20.84 3.90 -3.88
CA GLY A 35 -20.84 2.65 -4.64
C GLY A 35 -19.51 1.91 -4.61
N CYS A 36 -18.98 1.56 -5.79
CA CYS A 36 -17.67 0.92 -5.92
C CYS A 36 -16.49 1.85 -5.59
N VAL A 37 -16.66 3.18 -5.65
CA VAL A 37 -15.63 4.16 -5.28
C VAL A 37 -15.35 4.10 -3.78
N GLY A 38 -16.35 3.77 -2.96
CA GLY A 38 -16.15 3.54 -1.52
C GLY A 38 -15.18 2.38 -1.24
N ALA A 39 -15.32 1.28 -1.99
CA ALA A 39 -14.41 0.13 -1.89
C ALA A 39 -12.99 0.51 -2.32
N ILE A 40 -12.84 1.25 -3.42
CA ILE A 40 -11.54 1.75 -3.89
C ILE A 40 -10.88 2.63 -2.82
N SER A 41 -11.63 3.57 -2.25
CA SER A 41 -11.12 4.50 -1.24
C SER A 41 -10.66 3.78 0.02
N SER A 42 -11.41 2.78 0.47
CA SER A 42 -11.03 1.95 1.62
C SER A 42 -9.76 1.15 1.37
N LEU A 43 -9.57 0.62 0.16
CA LEU A 43 -8.34 -0.08 -0.21
C LEU A 43 -7.15 0.87 -0.27
N GLN A 44 -7.33 2.08 -0.78
CA GLN A 44 -6.28 3.11 -0.79
C GLN A 44 -5.84 3.48 0.63
N GLN A 45 -6.78 3.69 1.55
CA GLN A 45 -6.46 3.94 2.95
C GLN A 45 -5.68 2.78 3.61
N GLN A 46 -6.00 1.53 3.27
CA GLN A 46 -5.26 0.37 3.75
C GLN A 46 -3.83 0.33 3.20
N ILE A 47 -3.65 0.65 1.92
CA ILE A 47 -2.32 0.77 1.29
C ILE A 47 -1.50 1.83 2.01
N ASP A 48 -2.07 3.02 2.23
CA ASP A 48 -1.37 4.12 2.91
C ASP A 48 -0.98 3.75 4.34
N GLY A 49 -1.87 3.07 5.06
CA GLY A 49 -1.61 2.56 6.41
C GLY A 49 -0.48 1.54 6.44
N LEU A 50 -0.44 0.62 5.47
CA LEU A 50 0.62 -0.38 5.35
C LEU A 50 1.96 0.25 4.96
N GLN A 51 1.97 1.22 4.04
CA GLN A 51 3.17 1.96 3.66
C GLN A 51 3.74 2.72 4.86
N THR A 52 2.89 3.33 5.68
CA THR A 52 3.30 4.01 6.91
C THR A 52 3.95 3.04 7.90
N GLN A 53 3.33 1.88 8.14
CA GLN A 53 3.89 0.84 9.01
C GLN A 53 5.25 0.34 8.51
N LEU A 54 5.39 0.15 7.20
CA LEU A 54 6.65 -0.25 6.59
C LEU A 54 7.73 0.82 6.79
N ALA A 55 7.41 2.10 6.59
CA ALA A 55 8.35 3.20 6.82
C ALA A 55 8.81 3.26 8.28
N LEU A 56 7.90 3.07 9.24
CA LEU A 56 8.22 3.02 10.67
C LEU A 56 9.15 1.84 11.00
N ALA A 57 8.83 0.65 10.52
CA ALA A 57 9.67 -0.54 10.72
C ALA A 57 11.07 -0.37 10.11
N GLN A 58 11.16 0.23 8.92
CA GLN A 58 12.44 0.54 8.28
C GLN A 58 13.26 1.54 9.10
N ALA A 59 12.63 2.59 9.63
CA ALA A 59 13.29 3.56 10.50
C ALA A 59 13.81 2.91 11.79
N GLU A 60 13.05 2.00 12.39
CA GLU A 60 13.48 1.24 13.58
C GLU A 60 14.70 0.36 13.28
N VAL A 61 14.70 -0.35 12.15
CA VAL A 61 15.86 -1.15 11.72
C VAL A 61 17.10 -0.28 11.53
N VAL A 62 16.98 0.88 10.87
CA VAL A 62 18.10 1.83 10.70
C VAL A 62 18.58 2.34 12.04
N HIS A 63 17.66 2.71 12.94
CA HIS A 63 17.98 3.13 14.30
C HIS A 63 18.85 2.08 14.97
N LEU A 64 18.38 0.83 15.07
CA LEU A 64 19.13 -0.27 15.69
C LEU A 64 20.51 -0.50 15.05
N ARG A 65 20.64 -0.39 13.72
CA ARG A 65 21.93 -0.49 13.01
C ARG A 65 22.89 0.63 13.42
N VAL A 66 22.41 1.86 13.55
CA VAL A 66 23.22 3.02 13.96
C VAL A 66 23.67 2.89 15.41
N TYR A 67 22.81 2.46 16.34
CA TYR A 67 23.23 2.25 17.74
C TYR A 67 24.20 1.06 17.87
N SER A 68 23.98 -0.02 17.12
CA SER A 68 24.92 -1.16 17.10
C SER A 68 26.29 -0.76 16.56
N ASN A 69 26.36 0.16 15.58
CA ASN A 69 27.61 0.63 15.00
C ASN A 69 28.37 1.63 15.89
N LYS A 70 27.70 2.31 16.83
CA LYS A 70 28.35 3.17 17.84
C LYS A 70 29.08 2.38 18.95
N GLY A 71 28.88 1.06 19.04
CA GLY A 71 29.55 0.18 20.01
C GLY A 71 30.94 -0.32 19.61
N SER A 72 31.44 -0.02 18.39
CA SER A 72 32.71 -0.56 17.88
C SER A 72 33.75 0.51 17.51
N ALA A 73 33.47 1.80 17.78
CA ALA A 73 34.50 2.84 17.79
C ALA A 73 35.15 2.96 19.19
N GLY A 74 35.49 1.81 19.80
CA GLY A 74 36.43 1.75 20.91
C GLY A 74 37.84 1.78 20.33
N GLY A 75 38.37 2.99 20.15
CA GLY A 75 39.71 3.20 19.62
C GLY A 75 40.75 2.45 20.43
N SER A 76 41.49 1.57 19.76
CA SER A 76 42.81 1.16 20.18
C SER A 76 43.74 2.37 20.03
N GLY A 77 44.15 2.94 21.17
CA GLY A 77 45.12 4.02 21.23
C GLY A 77 45.58 4.23 22.66
N GLY A 78 46.37 3.28 23.18
CA GLY A 78 47.11 3.49 24.42
C GLY A 78 48.23 4.54 24.24
N THR A 79 48.81 4.91 25.40
CA THR A 79 49.95 5.82 25.66
C THR A 79 49.50 7.27 25.99
N CYS A 80 49.75 7.89 27.15
CA CYS A 80 50.54 7.62 28.37
C CYS A 80 49.90 8.33 29.58
N PRO A 81 50.07 7.84 30.83
CA PRO A 81 49.88 8.67 32.02
C PRO A 81 51.16 9.47 32.29
N PHE A 82 51.00 10.68 32.85
CA PHE A 82 52.07 11.59 33.31
C PHE A 82 52.86 12.36 32.23
N ARG A 83 52.50 13.63 32.03
CA ARG A 83 53.37 14.80 32.19
C ARG A 83 52.57 16.10 32.22
#